data_AF-A0A940ZDM3-F1
#
_entry.id   AF-A0A940ZDM3-F1
#
_cell.length_a   1.000
_cell.length_b   1.000
_cell.length_c   1.000
_cell.angle_alpha   90.00
_cell.angle_beta   90.00
_cell.angle_gamma   90.00
#
_symmetry.space_group_name_H-M   'P 1'
#
loop_
_entity.id
_entity.type
_entity.pdbx_description
1 polymer ?
#
loop_
_entity_poly.entity_id
_entity_poly.type
_entity_poly.pdbx_seq_one_letter_code
_entity_poly.pdbx_strand_id
1 'polypeptide(L)'
;MLLIFLWGASTEALSDTSRDLAVCAKIEDDALRLKCYDNLNGRKPAEPAPAKDWGETTSPTKSPEISYFSKLWELDPEARRGRYAIAPHRSNYVLPFTYNDSPNFAAVREADPGKDLKRPEVKFQLSLKTKLWQDILGKKMDLWFGYTQQSFWQFYNFDDSSPFRETNYEPELLLNFRTDYSLLGWRGRFLNVGFNHQSNGQSEPLSRSWNRIVASAGVERGSFSLLLKGWYRIPESAEDDDNPSMGKYLGYGEIWGYYFWKGNRFGIMLRNNGDFHNNRGTLQAEWSFPLLERVSGYLQYFYGFGESLLDYNYRVNRIGIGFILKDWN
;
A
#
# COMPACT_ATOMS: atom_id res chain seq x y z
N MET A 1 -72.43 -25.57 -0.59
CA MET A 1 -71.26 -26.15 -1.28
C MET A 1 -70.83 -25.14 -2.34
N LEU A 2 -69.57 -24.73 -2.28
CA LEU A 2 -69.00 -23.48 -2.81
C LEU A 2 -68.87 -23.46 -4.35
N LEU A 3 -69.17 -22.32 -4.98
CA LEU A 3 -68.86 -21.98 -6.38
C LEU A 3 -67.36 -21.73 -6.57
N ILE A 4 -66.79 -22.17 -7.71
CA ILE A 4 -65.57 -21.59 -8.29
C ILE A 4 -65.73 -21.49 -9.82
N PHE A 5 -65.78 -20.26 -10.31
CA PHE A 5 -65.58 -19.88 -11.71
C PHE A 5 -64.08 -19.83 -12.00
N LEU A 6 -63.61 -20.55 -13.01
CA LEU A 6 -62.25 -20.39 -13.56
C LEU A 6 -62.31 -19.39 -14.72
N TRP A 7 -61.66 -18.25 -14.54
CA TRP A 7 -61.43 -17.23 -15.57
C TRP A 7 -60.18 -17.60 -16.37
N GLY A 8 -60.30 -17.71 -17.70
CA GLY A 8 -59.16 -17.82 -18.60
C GLY A 8 -58.46 -16.47 -18.72
N ALA A 9 -57.21 -16.40 -18.26
CA ALA A 9 -56.35 -15.27 -18.55
C ALA A 9 -55.80 -15.39 -19.98
N SER A 10 -56.10 -14.39 -20.79
CA SER A 10 -55.70 -14.22 -22.19
C SER A 10 -54.18 -14.19 -22.37
N THR A 11 -53.67 -15.07 -23.23
CA THR A 11 -52.25 -15.22 -23.62
C THR A 11 -51.71 -14.11 -24.52
N GLU A 12 -52.53 -13.14 -24.93
CA GLU A 12 -52.17 -12.09 -25.90
C GLU A 12 -51.32 -10.96 -25.29
N ALA A 13 -51.50 -10.63 -24.00
CA ALA A 13 -50.85 -9.47 -23.39
C ALA A 13 -49.34 -9.64 -23.14
N LEU A 14 -48.85 -10.86 -22.94
CA LEU A 14 -47.41 -11.12 -22.72
C LEU A 14 -46.58 -11.10 -24.01
N SER A 15 -47.22 -11.36 -25.15
CA SER A 15 -46.57 -11.36 -26.47
C SER A 15 -46.16 -9.94 -26.89
N ASP A 16 -47.01 -8.94 -26.64
CA ASP A 16 -46.83 -7.58 -27.14
C ASP A 16 -45.66 -6.86 -26.46
N THR A 17 -45.56 -6.96 -25.14
CA THR A 17 -44.46 -6.35 -24.36
C THR A 17 -43.09 -6.90 -24.75
N SER A 18 -43.00 -8.19 -25.09
CA SER A 18 -41.75 -8.81 -25.50
C SER A 18 -41.27 -8.33 -26.89
N ARG A 19 -42.22 -8.04 -27.79
CA ARG A 19 -41.94 -7.51 -29.13
C ARG A 19 -41.49 -6.05 -29.06
N ASP A 20 -42.13 -5.25 -28.21
CA ASP A 20 -41.80 -3.83 -28.05
C ASP A 20 -40.39 -3.62 -27.46
N LEU A 21 -39.99 -4.45 -26.50
CA LEU A 21 -38.63 -4.41 -25.94
C LEU A 21 -37.55 -4.76 -26.98
N ALA A 22 -37.86 -5.68 -27.90
CA ALA A 22 -36.96 -6.07 -28.99
C ALA A 22 -36.81 -4.97 -30.06
N VAL A 23 -37.79 -4.07 -30.19
CA VAL A 23 -37.69 -2.89 -31.06
C VAL A 23 -36.72 -1.86 -30.48
N CYS A 24 -36.84 -1.54 -29.18
CA CYS A 24 -35.92 -0.60 -28.53
C CYS A 24 -34.46 -1.08 -28.55
N ALA A 25 -34.24 -2.40 -28.45
CA ALA A 25 -32.89 -2.99 -28.46
C ALA A 25 -32.10 -2.73 -29.75
N LYS A 26 -32.77 -2.46 -30.87
CA LYS A 26 -32.16 -2.24 -32.19
C LYS A 26 -31.71 -0.79 -32.43
N ILE A 27 -31.99 0.13 -31.51
CA ILE A 27 -31.59 1.53 -31.64
C ILE A 27 -30.10 1.67 -31.30
N GLU A 28 -29.29 2.21 -32.21
CA GLU A 28 -27.83 2.35 -32.03
C GLU A 28 -27.47 3.50 -31.08
N ASP A 29 -28.20 4.62 -31.13
CA ASP A 29 -27.97 5.76 -30.25
C ASP A 29 -28.43 5.45 -28.82
N ASP A 30 -27.50 5.58 -27.86
CA ASP A 30 -27.74 5.22 -26.47
C ASP A 30 -28.86 6.03 -25.81
N ALA A 31 -28.96 7.33 -26.11
CA ALA A 31 -29.95 8.20 -25.51
C ALA A 31 -31.36 7.93 -26.06
N LEU A 32 -31.46 7.68 -27.37
CA LEU A 32 -32.73 7.31 -28.01
C LEU A 32 -33.19 5.91 -27.60
N ARG A 33 -32.25 4.96 -27.46
CA ARG A 33 -32.53 3.61 -26.96
C ARG A 33 -33.07 3.64 -25.53
N LEU A 34 -32.42 4.38 -24.64
CA LEU A 34 -32.87 4.55 -23.26
C LEU A 34 -34.27 5.19 -23.19
N LYS A 35 -34.49 6.26 -23.97
CA LYS A 35 -35.80 6.94 -24.06
C LYS A 35 -36.90 6.00 -24.54
N CYS A 36 -36.60 5.09 -25.47
CA CYS A 36 -37.55 4.07 -25.94
C CYS A 36 -37.99 3.14 -24.80
N TYR A 37 -37.04 2.63 -24.00
CA TYR A 37 -37.35 1.79 -22.84
C TYR A 37 -38.12 2.54 -21.75
N ASP A 38 -37.76 3.80 -21.48
CA ASP A 38 -38.45 4.62 -20.50
C ASP A 38 -39.91 4.86 -20.89
N ASN A 39 -40.18 5.12 -22.17
CA ASN A 39 -41.54 5.29 -22.70
C ASN A 39 -42.38 4.01 -22.57
N LEU A 40 -41.81 2.82 -22.88
CA LEU A 40 -42.52 1.54 -22.74
C LEU A 40 -42.91 1.24 -21.28
N ASN A 41 -42.10 1.70 -20.33
CA ASN A 41 -42.35 1.50 -18.90
C ASN A 41 -43.12 2.67 -18.25
N GLY A 42 -43.65 3.61 -19.05
CA GLY A 42 -44.40 4.77 -18.54
C GLY A 42 -43.55 5.76 -17.71
N ARG A 43 -42.22 5.67 -17.80
CA ARG A 43 -41.30 6.56 -17.10
C ARG A 43 -41.22 7.88 -17.88
N LYS A 44 -41.82 8.94 -17.33
CA LYS A 44 -41.64 10.29 -17.88
C LYS A 44 -40.20 10.76 -17.60
N PRO A 45 -39.50 11.32 -18.60
CA PRO A 45 -38.23 12.01 -18.37
C PRO A 45 -38.43 13.06 -17.28
N ALA A 46 -37.49 13.16 -16.33
CA ALA A 46 -37.48 14.27 -15.39
C ALA A 46 -37.45 15.57 -16.19
N GLU A 47 -38.36 16.49 -15.87
CA GLU A 47 -38.40 17.82 -16.46
C GLU A 47 -37.01 18.45 -16.26
N PRO A 48 -36.37 18.97 -17.33
CA PRO A 48 -35.07 19.60 -17.17
C PRO A 48 -35.21 20.73 -16.16
N ALA A 49 -34.46 20.64 -15.06
CA ALA A 49 -34.40 21.70 -14.07
C ALA A 49 -34.11 23.02 -14.79
N PRO A 50 -34.77 24.13 -14.41
CA PRO A 50 -34.58 25.42 -15.08
C PRO A 50 -33.08 25.71 -15.15
N ALA A 51 -32.61 26.02 -16.36
CA ALA A 51 -31.22 26.35 -16.61
C ALA A 51 -30.80 27.44 -15.63
N LYS A 52 -29.92 27.09 -14.69
CA LYS A 52 -29.22 28.10 -13.89
C LYS A 52 -28.43 28.94 -14.87
N ASP A 53 -28.69 30.23 -14.84
CA ASP A 53 -27.90 31.26 -15.51
C ASP A 53 -26.43 31.06 -15.08
N TRP A 54 -25.62 30.50 -15.99
CA TRP A 54 -24.18 30.38 -15.79
C TRP A 54 -23.56 31.73 -16.13
N GLY A 55 -23.82 32.71 -15.25
CA GLY A 55 -23.01 33.91 -15.17
C GLY A 55 -21.55 33.51 -15.05
N GLU A 56 -20.71 34.09 -15.92
CA GLU A 56 -19.25 34.01 -15.98
C GLU A 56 -18.64 32.68 -15.52
N THR A 57 -18.24 31.87 -16.51
CA THR A 57 -17.36 30.72 -16.30
C THR A 57 -16.03 31.23 -15.75
N THR A 58 -15.96 31.41 -14.43
CA THR A 58 -14.69 31.38 -13.72
C THR A 58 -14.03 30.07 -14.13
N SER A 59 -12.83 30.17 -14.68
CA SER A 59 -12.00 29.02 -15.04
C SER A 59 -12.06 27.99 -13.91
N PRO A 60 -12.14 26.68 -14.18
CA PRO A 60 -12.16 25.70 -13.12
C PRO A 60 -10.92 25.91 -12.27
N THR A 61 -11.10 26.45 -11.06
CA THR A 61 -10.05 26.59 -10.06
C THR A 61 -9.45 25.20 -9.94
N LYS A 62 -8.21 25.05 -10.45
CA LYS A 62 -7.48 23.79 -10.48
C LYS A 62 -7.64 23.15 -9.11
N SER A 63 -8.41 22.06 -9.02
CA SER A 63 -8.64 21.38 -7.74
C SER A 63 -7.27 21.14 -7.11
N PRO A 64 -7.06 21.51 -5.83
CA PRO A 64 -5.74 21.42 -5.22
C PRO A 64 -5.22 20.00 -5.40
N GLU A 65 -4.05 19.87 -6.01
CA GLU A 65 -3.43 18.58 -6.26
C GLU A 65 -3.22 17.88 -4.91
N ILE A 66 -3.95 16.78 -4.68
CA ILE A 66 -3.91 16.07 -3.40
C ILE A 66 -2.48 15.57 -3.18
N SER A 67 -1.88 15.93 -2.05
CA SER A 67 -0.49 15.60 -1.76
C SER A 67 -0.28 14.10 -1.51
N TYR A 68 0.97 13.66 -1.59
CA TYR A 68 1.34 12.24 -1.42
C TYR A 68 0.85 11.69 -0.08
N PHE A 69 1.14 12.37 1.04
CA PHE A 69 0.68 11.90 2.34
C PHE A 69 -0.84 11.99 2.52
N SER A 70 -1.50 12.92 1.84
CA SER A 70 -2.97 12.99 1.87
C SER A 70 -3.60 11.77 1.19
N LYS A 71 -3.08 11.34 0.03
CA LYS A 71 -3.50 10.09 -0.64
C LYS A 71 -3.16 8.85 0.19
N LEU A 72 -1.99 8.87 0.86
CA LEU A 72 -1.54 7.77 1.70
C LEU A 72 -2.38 7.59 2.96
N TRP A 73 -2.70 8.67 3.66
CA TRP A 73 -3.34 8.59 4.98
C TRP A 73 -4.78 9.10 5.01
N GLU A 74 -5.36 9.42 3.85
CA GLU A 74 -6.71 9.97 3.72
C GLU A 74 -6.93 11.20 4.60
N LEU A 75 -5.97 12.12 4.53
CA LEU A 75 -5.89 13.27 5.44
C LEU A 75 -6.95 14.32 5.12
N ASP A 76 -7.14 14.58 3.82
CA ASP A 76 -8.11 15.55 3.31
C ASP A 76 -9.43 14.84 2.93
N PRO A 77 -10.60 15.50 3.04
CA PRO A 77 -11.90 14.90 2.68
C PRO A 77 -11.95 14.26 1.30
N GLU A 78 -11.29 14.88 0.32
CA GLU A 78 -11.24 14.44 -1.09
C GLU A 78 -10.44 13.15 -1.28
N ALA A 79 -9.55 12.82 -0.33
CA ALA A 79 -8.73 11.61 -0.37
C ALA A 79 -9.38 10.41 0.33
N ARG A 80 -10.54 10.59 0.99
CA ARG A 80 -11.19 9.54 1.79
C ARG A 80 -11.90 8.53 0.90
N ARG A 81 -11.51 7.26 1.00
CA ARG A 81 -12.05 6.16 0.17
C ARG A 81 -13.30 5.49 0.76
N GLY A 82 -13.79 5.98 1.90
CA GLY A 82 -14.93 5.42 2.61
C GLY A 82 -14.53 4.42 3.71
N ARG A 83 -15.52 3.95 4.48
CA ARG A 83 -15.29 2.99 5.59
C ARG A 83 -14.94 1.62 5.01
N TYR A 84 -13.97 0.94 5.64
CA TYR A 84 -13.53 -0.43 5.30
C TYR A 84 -12.85 -0.60 3.93
N ALA A 85 -12.50 0.49 3.25
CA ALA A 85 -11.68 0.41 2.05
C ALA A 85 -10.28 -0.14 2.40
N ILE A 86 -9.81 -1.11 1.62
CA ILE A 86 -8.41 -1.52 1.65
C ILE A 86 -7.62 -0.52 0.82
N ALA A 87 -6.63 0.09 1.45
CA ALA A 87 -5.70 1.00 0.82
C ALA A 87 -4.29 0.43 0.89
N PRO A 88 -3.40 0.81 -0.03
CA PRO A 88 -1.97 0.57 0.12
C PRO A 88 -1.45 1.21 1.43
N HIS A 89 -0.42 0.63 2.05
CA HIS A 89 0.21 1.18 3.28
C HIS A 89 1.65 1.63 3.05
N ARG A 90 2.45 0.77 2.42
CA ARG A 90 3.77 1.07 1.84
C ARG A 90 3.73 0.71 0.35
N SER A 91 4.86 0.86 -0.34
CA SER A 91 4.98 0.46 -1.75
C SER A 91 4.63 -1.03 -1.96
N ASN A 92 3.76 -1.33 -2.92
CA ASN A 92 3.52 -2.69 -3.39
C ASN A 92 4.34 -2.95 -4.65
N TYR A 93 5.26 -3.90 -4.61
CA TYR A 93 6.17 -4.14 -5.73
C TYR A 93 6.53 -5.61 -5.87
N VAL A 94 6.96 -5.96 -7.08
CA VAL A 94 7.64 -7.22 -7.40
C VAL A 94 8.91 -6.89 -8.19
N LEU A 95 10.02 -7.45 -7.77
CA LEU A 95 11.31 -7.44 -8.45
C LEU A 95 11.57 -8.87 -8.91
N PRO A 96 11.17 -9.25 -10.14
CA PRO A 96 11.42 -10.58 -10.67
C PRO A 96 12.90 -10.94 -10.69
N PHE A 97 13.77 -9.93 -10.80
CA PHE A 97 15.21 -10.13 -10.72
C PHE A 97 15.83 -9.16 -9.73
N THR A 98 16.46 -9.71 -8.71
CA THR A 98 17.42 -9.03 -7.85
C THR A 98 18.73 -9.78 -7.86
N TYR A 99 19.85 -9.12 -7.60
CA TYR A 99 21.16 -9.73 -7.43
C TYR A 99 21.76 -9.28 -6.11
N ASN A 100 21.96 -10.22 -5.19
CA ASN A 100 22.64 -10.00 -3.92
C ASN A 100 24.11 -10.41 -4.02
N ASP A 101 25.02 -9.45 -3.92
CA ASP A 101 26.47 -9.72 -3.98
C ASP A 101 27.00 -10.39 -2.70
N SER A 102 26.26 -10.25 -1.59
CA SER A 102 26.58 -10.84 -0.29
C SER A 102 25.36 -11.60 0.30
N PRO A 103 25.04 -12.81 -0.19
CA PRO A 103 24.05 -13.67 0.47
C PRO A 103 24.56 -14.16 1.83
N ASN A 104 23.66 -14.20 2.83
CA ASN A 104 23.99 -14.67 4.17
C ASN A 104 23.93 -16.21 4.26
N PHE A 105 24.96 -16.87 3.71
CA PHE A 105 25.06 -18.32 3.74
C PHE A 105 25.16 -18.88 5.17
N ALA A 106 25.79 -18.14 6.08
CA ALA A 106 26.00 -18.58 7.45
C ALA A 106 24.67 -18.79 8.19
N ALA A 107 23.74 -17.84 8.08
CA ALA A 107 22.45 -17.93 8.75
C ALA A 107 21.63 -19.15 8.28
N VAL A 108 21.54 -19.39 6.97
CA VAL A 108 20.75 -20.53 6.46
C VAL A 108 21.41 -21.88 6.75
N ARG A 109 22.76 -21.92 6.79
CA ARG A 109 23.52 -23.15 7.07
C ARG A 109 23.54 -23.55 8.54
N GLU A 110 23.12 -22.66 9.42
CA GLU A 110 22.91 -22.98 10.83
C GLU A 110 21.80 -24.01 11.02
N ALA A 111 20.71 -23.91 10.24
CA ALA A 111 19.61 -24.87 10.26
C ALA A 111 19.84 -26.06 9.31
N ASP A 112 20.44 -25.82 8.14
CA ASP A 112 20.72 -26.85 7.14
C ASP A 112 22.14 -26.65 6.56
N PRO A 113 23.15 -27.38 7.07
CA PRO A 113 24.54 -27.23 6.62
C PRO A 113 24.77 -27.44 5.12
N GLY A 114 23.88 -28.17 4.44
CA GLY A 114 23.92 -28.41 2.99
C GLY A 114 23.32 -27.26 2.17
N LYS A 115 22.65 -26.30 2.81
CA LYS A 115 21.93 -25.24 2.12
C LYS A 115 22.87 -24.35 1.32
N ASP A 116 22.55 -24.19 0.05
CA ASP A 116 23.21 -23.25 -0.84
C ASP A 116 22.23 -22.18 -1.32
N LEU A 117 22.73 -20.95 -1.43
CA LEU A 117 21.95 -19.81 -1.88
C LEU A 117 22.46 -19.36 -3.25
N LYS A 118 21.53 -19.11 -4.16
CA LYS A 118 21.81 -18.34 -5.36
C LYS A 118 21.79 -16.86 -5.02
N ARG A 119 22.71 -16.12 -5.64
CA ARG A 119 22.78 -14.66 -5.60
C ARG A 119 21.53 -13.98 -6.19
N PRO A 120 20.97 -14.48 -7.31
CA PRO A 120 19.71 -13.93 -7.80
C PRO A 120 18.49 -14.44 -7.02
N GLU A 121 17.59 -13.53 -6.67
CA GLU A 121 16.32 -13.81 -6.00
C GLU A 121 15.19 -13.01 -6.65
N VAL A 122 13.96 -13.54 -6.58
CA VAL A 122 12.76 -12.71 -6.70
C VAL A 122 12.51 -12.05 -5.35
N LYS A 123 12.30 -10.74 -5.32
CA LYS A 123 11.93 -10.00 -4.10
C LYS A 123 10.59 -9.31 -4.32
N PHE A 124 9.67 -9.38 -3.36
CA PHE A 124 8.43 -8.63 -3.46
C PHE A 124 7.95 -8.14 -2.10
N GLN A 125 7.11 -7.10 -2.13
CA GLN A 125 6.44 -6.56 -0.95
C GLN A 125 4.95 -6.36 -1.23
N LEU A 126 4.13 -6.89 -0.32
CA LEU A 126 2.70 -6.57 -0.21
C LEU A 126 2.50 -5.72 1.03
N SER A 127 1.83 -4.58 0.90
CA SER A 127 1.60 -3.67 2.02
C SER A 127 0.25 -2.99 1.89
N LEU A 128 -0.65 -3.36 2.80
CA LEU A 128 -2.04 -2.94 2.82
C LEU A 128 -2.41 -2.37 4.18
N LYS A 129 -3.42 -1.53 4.21
CA LYS A 129 -4.06 -1.07 5.44
C LYS A 129 -5.55 -0.87 5.25
N THR A 130 -6.25 -0.89 6.37
CA THR A 130 -7.66 -0.55 6.45
C THR A 130 -7.91 0.34 7.66
N LYS A 131 -8.90 1.22 7.53
CA LYS A 131 -9.30 2.12 8.61
C LYS A 131 -10.31 1.39 9.49
N LEU A 132 -9.94 1.16 10.75
CA LEU A 132 -10.77 0.49 11.75
C LEU A 132 -11.78 1.45 12.38
N TRP A 133 -11.35 2.69 12.65
CA TRP A 133 -12.19 3.70 13.26
C TRP A 133 -11.80 5.09 12.73
N GLN A 134 -12.72 5.74 12.03
CA GLN A 134 -12.54 7.09 11.54
C GLN A 134 -13.06 8.12 12.55
N ASP A 135 -12.37 9.26 12.62
CA ASP A 135 -12.80 10.42 13.40
C ASP A 135 -13.09 10.06 14.87
N ILE A 136 -12.13 9.38 15.52
CA ILE A 136 -12.25 8.89 16.90
C ILE A 136 -12.66 10.04 17.84
N LEU A 137 -13.76 9.85 18.57
CA LEU A 137 -14.35 10.84 19.47
C LEU A 137 -14.67 12.19 18.77
N GLY A 138 -14.97 12.16 17.46
CA GLY A 138 -15.24 13.35 16.65
C GLY A 138 -13.99 14.19 16.35
N LYS A 139 -12.78 13.69 16.65
CA LYS A 139 -11.52 14.40 16.42
C LYS A 139 -10.90 13.96 15.11
N LYS A 140 -9.91 14.74 14.62
CA LYS A 140 -9.15 14.45 13.41
C LYS A 140 -8.15 13.28 13.60
N MET A 141 -8.62 12.16 14.13
CA MET A 141 -7.83 11.00 14.50
C MET A 141 -8.46 9.73 13.93
N ASP A 142 -7.65 8.89 13.31
CA ASP A 142 -8.10 7.63 12.73
C ASP A 142 -7.26 6.47 13.25
N LEU A 143 -7.91 5.35 13.58
CA LEU A 143 -7.23 4.09 13.89
C LEU A 143 -7.13 3.25 12.62
N TRP A 144 -5.91 2.83 12.30
CA TRP A 144 -5.57 2.02 11.16
C TRP A 144 -4.99 0.68 11.58
N PHE A 145 -5.37 -0.37 10.88
CA PHE A 145 -4.64 -1.62 10.87
C PHE A 145 -3.83 -1.70 9.57
N GLY A 146 -2.53 -1.92 9.68
CA GLY A 146 -1.62 -2.12 8.56
C GLY A 146 -1.04 -3.52 8.59
N TYR A 147 -0.70 -4.04 7.42
CA TYR A 147 0.02 -5.28 7.26
C TYR A 147 1.01 -5.14 6.11
N THR A 148 2.29 -5.36 6.40
CA THR A 148 3.34 -5.43 5.38
C THR A 148 3.98 -6.81 5.40
N GLN A 149 4.17 -7.38 4.23
CA GLN A 149 4.91 -8.62 4.03
C GLN A 149 6.00 -8.40 3.00
N GLN A 150 7.23 -8.78 3.32
CA GLN A 150 8.35 -8.77 2.37
C GLN A 150 8.92 -10.17 2.25
N SER A 151 9.05 -10.67 1.02
CA SER A 151 9.49 -12.03 0.75
C SER A 151 10.70 -12.07 -0.19
N PHE A 152 11.58 -13.02 0.06
CA PHE A 152 12.79 -13.31 -0.70
C PHE A 152 12.75 -14.75 -1.17
N TRP A 153 12.64 -14.90 -2.48
CA TRP A 153 12.39 -16.18 -3.12
C TRP A 153 13.58 -16.60 -3.96
N GLN A 154 14.16 -17.76 -3.63
CA GLN A 154 15.24 -18.40 -4.38
C GLN A 154 14.68 -19.04 -5.67
N PHE A 155 13.90 -18.29 -6.45
CA PHE A 155 13.22 -18.76 -7.65
C PHE A 155 14.16 -19.42 -8.66
N TYR A 156 15.40 -18.92 -8.74
CA TYR A 156 16.42 -19.42 -9.66
C TYR A 156 17.23 -20.60 -9.11
N ASN A 157 16.93 -21.05 -7.88
CA ASN A 157 17.56 -22.21 -7.28
C ASN A 157 16.79 -23.49 -7.62
N PHE A 158 16.85 -23.87 -8.90
CA PHE A 158 16.09 -25.01 -9.43
C PHE A 158 16.55 -26.35 -8.83
N ASP A 159 17.84 -26.46 -8.49
CA ASP A 159 18.43 -27.66 -7.86
C ASP A 159 17.84 -27.93 -6.46
N ASP A 160 17.31 -26.90 -5.81
CA ASP A 160 16.75 -26.94 -4.45
C ASP A 160 15.23 -26.68 -4.43
N SER A 161 14.55 -26.92 -5.56
CA SER A 161 13.09 -26.73 -5.71
C SER A 161 12.61 -25.29 -5.47
N SER A 162 13.46 -24.30 -5.67
CA SER A 162 13.12 -22.87 -5.66
C SER A 162 12.42 -22.38 -4.38
N PRO A 163 13.03 -22.54 -3.19
CA PRO A 163 12.35 -22.28 -1.92
C PRO A 163 12.28 -20.78 -1.61
N PHE A 164 11.35 -20.37 -0.74
CA PHE A 164 11.49 -19.07 -0.08
C PHE A 164 12.65 -19.13 0.90
N ARG A 165 13.58 -18.18 0.78
CA ARG A 165 14.66 -18.03 1.77
C ARG A 165 14.15 -17.39 3.04
N GLU A 166 13.30 -16.38 2.90
CA GLU A 166 12.84 -15.55 4.01
C GLU A 166 11.53 -14.87 3.66
N THR A 167 10.64 -14.73 4.64
CA THR A 167 9.48 -13.85 4.57
C THR A 167 9.34 -13.12 5.89
N ASN A 168 9.16 -11.80 5.87
CA ASN A 168 8.89 -11.01 7.07
C ASN A 168 7.46 -10.54 7.07
N TYR A 169 6.76 -10.78 8.18
CA TYR A 169 5.38 -10.41 8.47
C TYR A 169 5.39 -9.23 9.44
N GLU A 170 4.78 -8.11 9.07
CA GLU A 170 4.81 -6.86 9.84
C GLU A 170 3.41 -6.24 9.99
N PRO A 171 2.57 -6.75 10.90
CA PRO A 171 1.33 -6.09 11.27
C PRO A 171 1.57 -4.84 12.15
N GLU A 172 0.74 -3.82 11.94
CA GLU A 172 0.79 -2.54 12.66
C GLU A 172 -0.62 -2.12 13.08
N LEU A 173 -0.75 -1.58 14.30
CA LEU A 173 -1.96 -0.89 14.75
C LEU A 173 -1.59 0.57 15.06
N LEU A 174 -2.09 1.50 14.24
CA LEU A 174 -1.61 2.88 14.18
C LEU A 174 -2.74 3.87 14.46
N LEU A 175 -2.55 4.71 15.48
CA LEU A 175 -3.38 5.88 15.71
C LEU A 175 -2.77 7.08 14.96
N ASN A 176 -3.46 7.54 13.93
CA ASN A 176 -3.03 8.62 13.06
C ASN A 176 -3.77 9.92 13.38
N PHE A 177 -3.03 10.96 13.72
CA PHE A 177 -3.50 12.33 13.91
C PHE A 177 -3.30 13.10 12.61
N ARG A 178 -4.40 13.57 12.01
CA ARG A 178 -4.31 14.44 10.84
C ARG A 178 -3.93 15.85 11.29
N THR A 179 -2.85 16.36 10.73
CA THR A 179 -2.33 17.70 11.02
C THR A 179 -2.22 18.51 9.73
N ASP A 180 -2.04 19.82 9.83
CA ASP A 180 -1.74 20.66 8.67
C ASP A 180 -1.08 21.98 9.09
N TYR A 181 -0.02 21.90 9.91
CA TYR A 181 0.70 23.09 10.34
C TYR A 181 1.82 23.43 9.33
N SER A 182 2.11 24.72 9.17
CA SER A 182 3.20 25.20 8.34
C SER A 182 4.36 25.69 9.21
N LEU A 183 5.58 25.22 8.95
CA LEU A 183 6.80 25.63 9.64
C LEU A 183 7.96 25.69 8.66
N LEU A 184 8.61 26.85 8.52
CA LEU A 184 9.78 27.05 7.63
C LEU A 184 9.55 26.56 6.18
N GLY A 185 8.32 26.72 5.67
CA GLY A 185 7.92 26.29 4.33
C GLY A 185 7.57 24.81 4.18
N TRP A 186 7.61 24.03 5.27
CA TRP A 186 7.17 22.65 5.33
C TRP A 186 5.77 22.54 5.91
N ARG A 187 4.96 21.62 5.39
CA ARG A 187 3.65 21.27 5.94
C ARG A 187 3.74 19.96 6.70
N GLY A 188 3.44 19.98 8.00
CA GLY A 188 3.27 18.77 8.80
C GLY A 188 1.89 18.18 8.58
N ARG A 189 1.82 17.04 7.87
CA ARG A 189 0.57 16.45 7.38
C ARG A 189 -0.03 15.41 8.32
N PHE A 190 0.81 14.65 9.01
CA PHE A 190 0.31 13.73 10.03
C PHE A 190 1.37 13.43 11.09
N LEU A 191 0.88 13.02 12.25
CA LEU A 191 1.62 12.29 13.27
C LEU A 191 0.94 10.94 13.47
N ASN A 192 1.68 9.86 13.62
CA ASN A 192 1.14 8.59 14.06
C ASN A 192 1.92 8.02 15.24
N VAL A 193 1.23 7.23 16.05
CA VAL A 193 1.82 6.38 17.09
C VAL A 193 1.11 5.04 17.06
N GLY A 194 1.83 3.97 17.35
CA GLY A 194 1.19 2.67 17.34
C GLY A 194 2.07 1.53 17.77
N PHE A 195 1.47 0.35 17.75
CA PHE A 195 2.16 -0.91 17.97
C PHE A 195 2.55 -1.54 16.63
N ASN A 196 3.73 -2.13 16.60
CA ASN A 196 4.27 -2.85 15.46
C ASN A 196 4.88 -4.15 15.95
N HIS A 197 4.46 -5.26 15.33
CA HIS A 197 5.13 -6.54 15.47
C HIS A 197 5.82 -6.84 14.14
N GLN A 198 7.00 -7.43 14.18
CA GLN A 198 7.64 -7.97 12.99
C GLN A 198 8.28 -9.31 13.33
N SER A 199 7.98 -10.34 12.54
CA SER A 199 8.59 -11.66 12.67
C SER A 199 8.79 -12.29 11.30
N ASN A 200 9.64 -13.32 11.23
CA ASN A 200 9.82 -14.08 9.99
C ASN A 200 9.01 -15.39 9.95
N GLY A 201 8.30 -15.73 11.02
CA GLY A 201 7.46 -16.94 11.10
C GLY A 201 8.24 -18.25 11.02
N GLN A 202 9.54 -18.22 11.25
CA GLN A 202 10.40 -19.41 11.27
C GLN A 202 10.45 -20.02 12.68
N SER A 203 10.98 -21.25 12.77
CA SER A 203 11.36 -21.87 14.03
C SER A 203 12.87 -21.71 14.28
N GLU A 204 13.30 -21.95 15.51
CA GLU A 204 14.73 -22.04 15.86
C GLU A 204 15.49 -23.02 14.94
N PRO A 205 16.73 -22.71 14.51
CA PRO A 205 17.53 -21.53 14.89
C PRO A 205 17.30 -20.27 14.02
N LEU A 206 16.36 -20.32 13.08
CA LEU A 206 16.12 -19.24 12.10
C LEU A 206 15.07 -18.23 12.57
N SER A 207 14.40 -18.46 13.69
CA SER A 207 13.37 -17.56 14.21
C SER A 207 13.95 -16.18 14.45
N ARG A 208 13.26 -15.14 13.97
CA ARG A 208 13.60 -13.75 14.27
C ARG A 208 12.30 -12.99 14.50
N SER A 209 12.26 -12.22 15.58
CA SER A 209 11.09 -11.44 15.93
C SER A 209 11.44 -10.25 16.84
N TRP A 210 10.58 -9.23 16.83
CA TRP A 210 10.65 -8.11 17.76
C TRP A 210 9.33 -7.34 17.77
N ASN A 211 9.07 -6.71 18.91
CA ASN A 211 7.91 -5.86 19.14
C ASN A 211 8.33 -4.42 19.38
N ARG A 212 7.57 -3.46 18.84
CA ARG A 212 7.92 -2.04 18.85
C ARG A 212 6.71 -1.15 19.14
N ILE A 213 6.96 -0.09 19.90
CA ILE A 213 6.14 1.13 19.84
C ILE A 213 6.76 2.03 18.78
N VAL A 214 5.99 2.41 17.78
CA VAL A 214 6.42 3.26 16.68
C VAL A 214 5.78 4.62 16.77
N ALA A 215 6.50 5.66 16.33
CA ALA A 215 5.95 6.98 16.11
C ALA A 215 6.48 7.54 14.79
N SER A 216 5.61 8.13 13.98
CA SER A 216 6.00 8.68 12.68
C SER A 216 5.43 10.06 12.44
N ALA A 217 6.15 10.87 11.67
CA ALA A 217 5.73 12.18 11.21
C ALA A 217 5.94 12.29 9.69
N GLY A 218 4.90 12.74 8.98
CA GLY A 218 4.99 13.04 7.55
C GLY A 218 4.98 14.55 7.31
N VAL A 219 6.04 15.07 6.71
CA VAL A 219 6.15 16.49 6.33
C VAL A 219 6.39 16.64 4.83
N GLU A 220 5.82 17.66 4.19
CA GLU A 220 5.94 17.88 2.75
C GLU A 220 6.28 19.32 2.40
N ARG A 221 7.00 19.51 1.30
CA ARG A 221 7.31 20.82 0.72
C ARG A 221 7.39 20.70 -0.79
N GLY A 222 6.39 21.23 -1.49
CA GLY A 222 6.28 21.12 -2.94
C GLY A 222 6.26 19.65 -3.38
N SER A 223 7.20 19.27 -4.24
CA SER A 223 7.34 17.89 -4.75
C SER A 223 8.18 16.97 -3.87
N PHE A 224 8.50 17.38 -2.64
CA PHE A 224 9.28 16.57 -1.71
C PHE A 224 8.44 16.16 -0.49
N SER A 225 8.52 14.89 -0.12
CA SER A 225 7.87 14.32 1.07
C SER A 225 8.89 13.61 1.95
N LEU A 226 8.91 13.92 3.24
CA LEU A 226 9.77 13.30 4.24
C LEU A 226 8.92 12.54 5.25
N LEU A 227 9.24 11.27 5.48
CA LEU A 227 8.67 10.44 6.53
C LEU A 227 9.78 10.14 7.55
N LEU A 228 9.57 10.62 8.76
CA LEU A 228 10.40 10.30 9.92
C LEU A 228 9.67 9.21 10.70
N LYS A 229 10.31 8.08 10.97
CA LYS A 229 9.75 7.01 11.81
C LYS A 229 10.77 6.66 12.89
N GLY A 230 10.38 6.78 14.15
CA GLY A 230 11.15 6.31 15.30
C GLY A 230 10.47 5.11 15.95
N TRP A 231 11.24 4.33 16.70
CA TRP A 231 10.70 3.22 17.47
C TRP A 231 11.42 2.99 18.79
N TYR A 232 10.65 2.49 19.75
CA TYR A 232 11.14 1.89 20.98
C TYR A 232 10.91 0.37 20.88
N ARG A 233 11.99 -0.42 20.94
CA ARG A 233 11.90 -1.88 21.03
C ARG A 233 11.39 -2.25 22.41
N ILE A 234 10.29 -3.00 22.47
CA ILE A 234 9.74 -3.54 23.70
C ILE A 234 10.67 -4.68 24.14
N PRO A 235 11.22 -4.64 25.37
CA PRO A 235 12.12 -5.69 25.86
C PRO A 235 11.42 -7.05 25.96
N GLU A 236 12.16 -8.10 25.62
CA GLU A 236 11.78 -9.51 25.77
C GLU A 236 12.69 -10.16 26.83
N SER A 237 12.28 -11.31 27.39
CA SER A 237 13.14 -12.06 28.32
C SER A 237 14.39 -12.56 27.58
N ALA A 238 15.48 -12.87 28.30
CA ALA A 238 16.69 -13.36 27.63
C ALA A 238 16.47 -14.74 26.98
N GLU A 239 15.55 -15.52 27.53
CA GLU A 239 15.16 -16.85 27.04
C GLU A 239 14.29 -16.78 25.79
N ASP A 240 13.52 -15.70 25.60
CA ASP A 240 12.59 -15.51 24.48
C ASP A 240 13.09 -14.52 23.41
N ASP A 241 14.26 -13.89 23.60
CA ASP A 241 14.82 -12.91 22.68
C ASP A 241 15.68 -13.59 21.59
N ASP A 242 15.06 -13.91 20.46
CA ASP A 242 15.69 -14.49 19.26
C ASP A 242 16.86 -13.64 18.70
N ASN A 243 16.89 -12.33 19.02
CA ASN A 243 17.81 -11.39 18.40
C ASN A 243 18.13 -10.18 19.32
N PRO A 244 18.86 -10.39 20.43
CA PRO A 244 19.08 -9.37 21.46
C PRO A 244 19.91 -8.17 20.98
N SER A 245 20.63 -8.34 19.88
CA SER A 245 21.47 -7.32 19.27
C SER A 245 20.77 -6.48 18.19
N MET A 246 19.46 -6.66 17.95
CA MET A 246 18.71 -6.00 16.86
C MET A 246 18.95 -4.47 16.79
N GLY A 247 18.89 -3.78 17.93
CA GLY A 247 19.11 -2.33 18.02
C GLY A 247 20.53 -1.89 17.60
N LYS A 248 21.54 -2.75 17.75
CA LYS A 248 22.92 -2.45 17.35
C LYS A 248 23.09 -2.34 15.82
N TYR A 249 22.13 -2.84 15.04
CA TYR A 249 22.16 -2.87 13.58
C TYR A 249 21.09 -1.97 12.95
N LEU A 250 19.83 -2.10 13.39
CA LEU A 250 18.71 -1.35 12.82
C LEU A 250 18.57 0.06 13.43
N GLY A 251 19.14 0.29 14.61
CA GLY A 251 19.01 1.54 15.34
C GLY A 251 17.60 1.78 15.89
N TYR A 252 17.24 3.05 15.98
CA TYR A 252 16.05 3.53 16.71
C TYR A 252 15.06 4.29 15.82
N GLY A 253 15.33 4.35 14.52
CA GLY A 253 14.48 5.05 13.56
C GLY A 253 14.97 4.92 12.12
N GLU A 254 14.10 5.32 11.20
CA GLU A 254 14.38 5.44 9.78
C GLU A 254 13.84 6.76 9.23
N ILE A 255 14.50 7.24 8.18
CA ILE A 255 14.10 8.42 7.44
C ILE A 255 13.87 8.03 6.00
N TRP A 256 12.70 8.34 5.47
CA TRP A 256 12.36 8.22 4.06
C TRP A 256 12.20 9.60 3.44
N GLY A 257 12.96 9.89 2.39
CA GLY A 257 12.78 11.06 1.54
C GLY A 257 12.29 10.65 0.15
N TYR A 258 11.22 11.29 -0.32
CA TYR A 258 10.68 11.08 -1.65
C TYR A 258 10.67 12.38 -2.44
N TYR A 259 11.11 12.30 -3.71
CA TYR A 259 11.04 13.40 -4.67
C TYR A 259 10.25 12.98 -5.91
N PHE A 260 9.26 13.80 -6.28
CA PHE A 260 8.36 13.53 -7.39
C PHE A 260 8.65 14.48 -8.55
N TRP A 261 8.88 13.93 -9.76
CA TRP A 261 9.18 14.74 -10.93
C TRP A 261 8.66 14.12 -12.22
N LYS A 262 7.72 14.80 -12.88
CA LYS A 262 7.14 14.39 -14.17
C LYS A 262 6.71 12.91 -14.20
N GLY A 263 6.00 12.47 -13.17
CA GLY A 263 5.54 11.08 -13.01
C GLY A 263 6.58 10.10 -12.46
N ASN A 264 7.84 10.50 -12.31
CA ASN A 264 8.87 9.71 -11.61
C ASN A 264 8.78 9.92 -10.10
N ARG A 265 9.12 8.89 -9.34
CA ARG A 265 9.34 8.95 -7.88
C ARG A 265 10.75 8.44 -7.57
N PHE A 266 11.55 9.28 -6.94
CA PHE A 266 12.83 8.90 -6.36
C PHE A 266 12.66 8.76 -4.84
N GLY A 267 13.14 7.67 -4.27
CA GLY A 267 13.05 7.39 -2.83
C GLY A 267 14.42 7.09 -2.24
N ILE A 268 14.68 7.61 -1.04
CA ILE A 268 15.86 7.27 -0.25
C ILE A 268 15.41 6.93 1.16
N MET A 269 15.81 5.76 1.67
CA MET A 269 15.69 5.38 3.07
C MET A 269 17.07 5.36 3.72
N LEU A 270 17.15 5.93 4.91
CA LEU A 270 18.34 5.89 5.75
C LEU A 270 17.99 5.35 7.14
N ARG A 271 18.85 4.46 7.66
CA ARG A 271 18.91 4.07 9.07
C ARG A 271 20.32 4.19 9.60
N ASN A 272 20.43 4.48 10.89
CA ASN A 272 21.69 4.50 11.60
C ASN A 272 21.49 4.03 13.04
N ASN A 273 22.46 3.29 13.58
CA ASN A 273 22.40 2.82 14.96
C ASN A 273 22.75 3.89 16.02
N GLY A 274 23.29 5.03 15.61
CA GLY A 274 23.65 6.15 16.49
C GLY A 274 24.91 5.90 17.34
N ASP A 275 25.64 4.81 17.10
CA ASP A 275 26.88 4.49 17.80
C ASP A 275 28.07 5.15 17.07
N PHE A 276 28.76 6.07 17.75
CA PHE A 276 29.90 6.79 17.18
C PHE A 276 31.17 5.95 17.05
N HIS A 277 31.28 4.84 17.77
CA HIS A 277 32.46 3.96 17.75
C HIS A 277 32.25 2.77 16.82
N ASN A 278 31.08 2.13 16.87
CA ASN A 278 30.72 0.99 16.05
C ASN A 278 29.50 1.30 15.17
N ASN A 279 29.67 2.32 14.32
CA ASN A 279 28.59 2.84 13.49
C ASN A 279 28.13 1.82 12.45
N ARG A 280 26.83 1.57 12.40
CA ARG A 280 26.17 0.75 11.38
C ARG A 280 25.06 1.57 10.73
N GLY A 281 25.11 1.64 9.40
CA GLY A 281 24.15 2.38 8.58
C GLY A 281 23.51 1.50 7.53
N THR A 282 22.35 1.93 7.06
CA THR A 282 21.64 1.31 5.93
C THR A 282 21.12 2.39 5.00
N LEU A 283 21.23 2.13 3.71
CA LEU A 283 20.71 2.93 2.61
C LEU A 283 19.84 2.04 1.73
N GLN A 284 18.64 2.51 1.39
CA GLN A 284 17.89 2.01 0.24
C GLN A 284 17.60 3.17 -0.71
N ALA A 285 17.89 2.97 -1.99
CA ALA A 285 17.56 3.90 -3.05
C ALA A 285 16.53 3.28 -3.99
N GLU A 286 15.56 4.08 -4.39
CA GLU A 286 14.44 3.67 -5.21
C GLU A 286 14.23 4.64 -6.37
N TRP A 287 13.93 4.09 -7.54
CA TRP A 287 13.44 4.87 -8.67
C TRP A 287 12.25 4.16 -9.32
N SER A 288 11.10 4.82 -9.29
CA SER A 288 9.90 4.42 -10.03
C SER A 288 9.69 5.37 -11.21
N PHE A 289 9.46 4.82 -12.40
CA PHE A 289 9.24 5.58 -13.62
C PHE A 289 7.96 5.12 -14.35
N PRO A 290 7.26 6.03 -15.05
CA PRO A 290 6.03 5.68 -15.77
C PRO A 290 6.25 4.54 -16.77
N LEU A 291 5.39 3.52 -16.74
CA LEU A 291 5.42 2.40 -17.68
C LEU A 291 4.03 2.11 -18.25
N LEU A 292 3.06 1.86 -17.36
CA LEU A 292 1.64 1.67 -17.65
C LEU A 292 0.80 2.60 -16.77
N GLU A 293 -0.51 2.63 -17.03
CA GLU A 293 -1.43 3.51 -16.29
C GLU A 293 -1.39 3.26 -14.77
N ARG A 294 -1.40 1.99 -14.35
CA ARG A 294 -1.47 1.56 -12.94
C ARG A 294 -0.19 0.88 -12.43
N VAL A 295 0.80 0.68 -13.30
CA VAL A 295 2.05 -0.02 -12.98
C VAL A 295 3.22 0.83 -13.48
N SER A 296 4.22 1.03 -12.63
CA SER A 296 5.45 1.73 -12.98
C SER A 296 6.61 0.75 -13.05
N GLY A 297 7.60 1.04 -13.88
CA GLY A 297 8.89 0.36 -13.80
C GLY A 297 9.61 0.78 -12.53
N TYR A 298 10.38 -0.13 -11.94
CA TYR A 298 10.94 0.06 -10.60
C TYR A 298 12.36 -0.50 -10.50
N LEU A 299 13.27 0.34 -10.01
CA LEU A 299 14.63 -0.02 -9.63
C LEU A 299 14.79 0.19 -8.13
N GLN A 300 15.46 -0.76 -7.48
CA GLN A 300 15.79 -0.69 -6.06
C GLN A 300 17.25 -1.08 -5.86
N TYR A 301 17.97 -0.30 -5.05
CA TYR A 301 19.30 -0.62 -4.56
C TYR A 301 19.28 -0.59 -3.04
N PHE A 302 19.83 -1.61 -2.39
CA PHE A 302 19.94 -1.73 -0.95
C PHE A 302 21.39 -1.99 -0.56
N TYR A 303 21.89 -1.23 0.42
CA TYR A 303 23.21 -1.44 0.99
C TYR A 303 23.17 -1.20 2.51
N GLY A 304 23.49 -2.22 3.30
CA GLY A 304 23.52 -2.10 4.77
C GLY A 304 22.98 -3.32 5.48
N PHE A 305 22.42 -3.10 6.67
CA PHE A 305 21.96 -4.16 7.57
C PHE A 305 20.42 -4.23 7.61
N GLY A 306 19.87 -5.41 7.89
CA GLY A 306 18.42 -5.58 8.09
C GLY A 306 17.59 -5.30 6.86
N GLU A 307 18.02 -5.79 5.69
CA GLU A 307 17.13 -5.88 4.52
C GLU A 307 15.94 -6.81 4.85
N SER A 308 16.23 -7.90 5.56
CA SER A 308 15.28 -8.84 6.14
C SER A 308 15.60 -9.05 7.62
N LEU A 309 14.70 -9.71 8.37
CA LEU A 309 15.00 -10.10 9.75
C LEU A 309 16.10 -11.15 9.83
N LEU A 310 16.13 -12.14 8.92
CA LEU A 310 17.22 -13.11 8.86
C LEU A 310 18.59 -12.44 8.61
N ASP A 311 18.59 -11.32 7.87
CA ASP A 311 19.79 -10.54 7.54
C ASP A 311 19.98 -9.32 8.46
N TYR A 312 19.36 -9.28 9.65
CA TYR A 312 19.41 -8.11 10.53
C TYR A 312 20.83 -7.72 10.95
N ASN A 313 21.70 -8.72 11.16
CA ASN A 313 23.08 -8.57 11.58
C ASN A 313 24.09 -8.78 10.44
N TYR A 314 23.60 -8.94 9.20
CA TYR A 314 24.43 -9.21 8.03
C TYR A 314 24.37 -8.06 7.03
N ARG A 315 25.51 -7.71 6.43
CA ARG A 315 25.56 -6.62 5.45
C ARG A 315 25.19 -7.13 4.07
N VAL A 316 24.09 -6.61 3.54
CA VAL A 316 23.59 -6.92 2.20
C VAL A 316 23.96 -5.82 1.23
N ASN A 317 24.32 -6.21 0.01
CA ASN A 317 24.47 -5.34 -1.16
C ASN A 317 23.65 -5.90 -2.31
N ARG A 318 22.54 -5.24 -2.64
CA ARG A 318 21.57 -5.75 -3.60
C ARG A 318 21.08 -4.69 -4.56
N ILE A 319 20.96 -5.08 -5.82
CA ILE A 319 20.24 -4.33 -6.84
C ILE A 319 19.09 -5.16 -7.39
N GLY A 320 17.98 -4.52 -7.73
CA GLY A 320 16.79 -5.18 -8.26
C GLY A 320 16.05 -4.32 -9.28
N ILE A 321 15.39 -5.01 -10.21
CA ILE A 321 14.54 -4.43 -11.24
C ILE A 321 13.20 -5.16 -11.31
N GLY A 322 12.13 -4.39 -11.52
CA GLY A 322 10.80 -4.93 -11.71
C GLY A 322 9.73 -3.86 -11.80
N PHE A 323 8.65 -4.07 -11.06
CA PHE A 323 7.41 -3.31 -11.18
C PHE A 323 6.88 -2.90 -9.82
N ILE A 324 6.27 -1.73 -9.76
CA ILE A 324 5.61 -1.18 -8.58
C ILE A 324 4.21 -0.72 -8.94
N LEU A 325 3.24 -0.94 -8.05
CA LEU A 325 1.90 -0.41 -8.22
C LEU A 325 1.88 1.11 -8.06
N LYS A 326 1.18 1.78 -8.97
CA LYS A 326 1.01 3.24 -8.95
C LYS A 326 -0.13 3.59 -8.01
N ASP A 327 0.12 3.41 -6.73
CA ASP A 327 -0.88 3.53 -5.67
C ASP A 327 -1.07 4.98 -5.17
N TRP A 328 -0.22 5.91 -5.63
CA TRP A 328 0.02 7.20 -4.97
C TRP A 328 0.00 8.45 -5.86
N ASN A 329 -0.13 8.29 -7.18
CA ASN A 329 -0.08 9.39 -8.15
C ASN A 329 -1.45 9.71 -8.73
#